data_AF-A0A2H6EJU5-F1
#
_entry.id   AF-A0A2H6EJU5-F1
#
_cell.length_a   1.000
_cell.length_b   1.000
_cell.length_c   1.000
_cell.angle_alpha   90.00
_cell.angle_beta   90.00
_cell.angle_gamma   90.00
#
_symmetry.space_group_name_H-M   'P 1'
#
loop_
_entity.id
_entity.type
_entity.pdbx_description
1 polymer ?
#
loop_
_entity_poly.entity_id
_entity_poly.type
_entity_poly.pdbx_seq_one_letter_code
_entity_poly.pdbx_strand_id
1 'polypeptide(L)'
;MDKLKIKRVFFICLFLLIASCSSVKQTGHAEVHDIMGSFPKKIVVKNKTHIPSEDVLKALFIFIQFDNDKNVKSKAWPYDTLSLPAWTKTFVNKEPSKNFPVKNISQYYYEMSDGKFFLTGDVYPELVRPFYSQKHYKSISEVNYEILKQLDGKIDFSQYDNWSRGRDGYFIRKPDKKVDMIYLIYRNFSNRLFFNNGWTGIAHLYLTKNIKTNDGVTIKTGSLDRGSGIIIRGGKNGAYWLKYVAAHELGHFLFGSGHIQGVTSLAVMTGGPVWNAGRGMHSWERARLGWIKYTDVKPGIDKVFTLPDYMTSGKALRLKLSGKEWFVVENREHLSVNDKSGDKGIYIYHINNADRYTPRIFVECADGNWDFKIDTKKNKLYKIKPNPNGKNEINFTRVINRKNYACFKPVYKDNSAWGDNTDAFDVKYNNVFSPVSNPSSGNNAKIPFTIEVVKKIGTDYRIKFYFKHPYEGKPSKPQYLRVKINTSEHPKLTWSVNKEPDLLYYKIYLGTGKKYNPVKLKLINKTNYLDKNKSEISWIDLTTKLSPKNKSYFYAVSAVDKGGKQSVISNPVKIYWKGKWVVDNAFEMK
;
A
#
# COMPACT_ATOMS: atom_id res chain seq x y z
N MET A 1 16.58 72.36 34.27
CA MET A 1 16.53 72.17 35.73
C MET A 1 16.51 70.67 35.96
N ASP A 2 17.54 69.96 36.40
CA ASP A 2 18.85 70.33 36.93
C ASP A 2 19.90 69.28 36.49
N LYS A 3 21.14 69.75 36.43
CA LYS A 3 22.34 68.98 36.08
C LYS A 3 22.94 68.28 37.32
N LEU A 4 23.96 67.46 37.02
CA LEU A 4 25.16 67.15 37.82
C LEU A 4 24.99 65.96 38.81
N LYS A 5 25.87 64.94 38.88
CA LYS A 5 27.34 64.95 38.84
C LYS A 5 27.95 63.64 38.30
N ILE A 6 29.10 63.85 37.68
CA ILE A 6 30.17 62.93 37.24
C ILE A 6 31.02 62.48 38.45
N LYS A 7 31.57 61.25 38.43
CA LYS A 7 33.01 60.99 38.73
C LYS A 7 33.49 59.63 38.18
N ARG A 8 34.68 59.69 37.57
CA ARG A 8 35.46 58.65 36.88
C ARG A 8 36.47 57.98 37.83
N VAL A 9 37.11 56.91 37.30
CA VAL A 9 38.51 56.41 37.43
C VAL A 9 38.52 54.91 37.85
N PHE A 10 38.73 53.96 36.92
CA PHE A 10 40.00 53.25 36.53
C PHE A 10 40.69 52.55 37.73
N PHE A 11 41.07 51.26 37.75
CA PHE A 11 41.86 50.47 36.79
C PHE A 11 42.01 48.98 37.28
N ILE A 12 42.27 48.05 36.32
CA ILE A 12 43.02 46.75 36.38
C ILE A 12 42.29 45.41 36.59
N CYS A 13 42.62 44.52 35.65
CA CYS A 13 42.26 43.13 35.32
C CYS A 13 42.53 42.05 36.39
N LEU A 14 41.78 40.94 36.35
CA LEU A 14 42.17 39.62 35.78
C LEU A 14 41.41 38.43 36.45
N PHE A 15 40.71 37.64 35.61
CA PHE A 15 40.28 36.22 35.69
C PHE A 15 39.82 35.52 37.00
N LEU A 16 38.61 34.93 36.97
CA LEU A 16 38.24 33.53 37.30
C LEU A 16 36.73 33.33 37.02
N LEU A 17 36.31 32.58 35.98
CA LEU A 17 36.01 31.14 35.91
C LEU A 17 34.62 30.70 36.43
N ILE A 18 33.75 30.37 35.44
CA ILE A 18 32.74 29.29 35.35
C ILE A 18 31.32 29.43 35.98
N ALA A 19 30.37 29.36 35.04
CA ALA A 19 29.03 28.73 35.02
C ALA A 19 27.84 29.33 35.79
N SER A 20 26.81 29.73 35.04
CA SER A 20 25.72 28.79 34.72
C SER A 20 24.78 29.30 33.62
N CYS A 21 24.28 28.33 32.86
CA CYS A 21 23.48 28.38 31.64
C CYS A 21 22.17 29.19 31.71
N SER A 22 21.89 29.92 30.63
CA SER A 22 20.53 30.26 30.20
C SER A 22 20.33 29.77 28.75
N SER A 23 19.51 28.73 28.56
CA SER A 23 19.15 28.19 27.25
C SER A 23 17.76 28.69 26.82
N VAL A 24 17.72 29.61 25.86
CA VAL A 24 16.54 29.87 25.02
C VAL A 24 16.83 29.23 23.66
N LYS A 25 16.06 28.20 23.30
CA LYS A 25 16.19 27.47 22.02
C LYS A 25 15.60 28.30 20.89
N GLN A 26 16.47 28.89 20.08
CA GLN A 26 16.14 29.46 18.79
C GLN A 26 16.14 28.36 17.72
N THR A 27 15.20 28.47 16.81
CA THR A 27 14.89 27.59 15.68
C THR A 27 16.07 27.46 14.73
N GLY A 28 16.62 26.25 14.60
CA GLY A 28 17.72 25.93 13.67
C GLY A 28 17.23 25.85 12.22
N HIS A 29 17.61 26.86 11.45
CA HIS A 29 17.69 26.82 10.00
C HIS A 29 18.66 25.71 9.57
N ALA A 30 18.30 24.98 8.51
CA ALA A 30 19.21 24.05 7.86
C ALA A 30 20.32 24.84 7.17
N GLU A 31 21.53 24.75 7.71
CA GLU A 31 22.73 25.31 7.07
C GLU A 31 23.06 24.52 5.81
N VAL A 32 23.21 25.28 4.73
CA VAL A 32 23.72 24.86 3.43
C VAL A 32 25.23 24.69 3.58
N HIS A 33 25.73 23.46 3.58
CA HIS A 33 27.16 23.22 3.38
C HIS A 33 27.46 23.07 1.89
N ASP A 34 28.00 24.16 1.37
CA ASP A 34 29.08 24.29 0.40
C ASP A 34 29.25 23.22 -0.68
N ILE A 35 28.94 23.63 -1.91
CA ILE A 35 29.31 22.98 -3.16
C ILE A 35 30.60 23.65 -3.62
N MET A 36 31.74 23.00 -3.40
CA MET A 36 32.90 22.87 -4.30
C MET A 36 34.17 22.53 -3.49
N GLY A 37 34.86 21.46 -3.91
CA GLY A 37 36.27 21.26 -3.58
C GLY A 37 36.60 20.52 -2.28
N SER A 38 36.22 19.24 -2.16
CA SER A 38 37.05 18.24 -1.45
C SER A 38 36.64 16.84 -1.90
N PHE A 39 37.60 15.92 -2.00
CA PHE A 39 37.43 14.53 -2.45
C PHE A 39 36.10 13.91 -1.96
N PRO A 40 35.33 13.21 -2.83
CA PRO A 40 33.98 12.82 -2.50
C PRO A 40 33.99 11.98 -1.23
N LYS A 41 33.34 12.51 -0.19
CA LYS A 41 33.02 11.81 1.05
C LYS A 41 32.48 10.45 0.64
N LYS A 42 33.17 9.37 0.99
CA LYS A 42 32.76 8.00 0.64
C LYS A 42 31.34 7.77 1.15
N ILE A 43 30.35 7.85 0.27
CA ILE A 43 28.96 7.57 0.63
C ILE A 43 28.85 6.05 0.74
N VAL A 44 28.50 5.60 1.95
CA VAL A 44 28.38 4.20 2.31
C VAL A 44 26.92 3.95 2.68
N VAL A 45 26.17 3.29 1.79
CA VAL A 45 24.77 2.92 2.06
C VAL A 45 24.74 1.53 2.68
N LYS A 46 24.20 1.39 3.90
CA LYS A 46 24.07 0.11 4.60
C LYS A 46 22.66 -0.43 4.48
N ASN A 47 22.46 -1.41 3.62
CA ASN A 47 21.14 -2.02 3.45
C ASN A 47 21.27 -3.48 2.95
N LYS A 48 20.25 -4.31 3.20
CA LYS A 48 20.24 -5.71 2.73
C LYS A 48 19.62 -5.83 1.33
N THR A 49 19.94 -4.90 0.45
CA THR A 49 19.40 -4.81 -0.92
C THR A 49 20.44 -5.27 -1.94
N HIS A 50 20.07 -5.30 -3.22
CA HIS A 50 20.96 -5.67 -4.32
C HIS A 50 21.48 -4.46 -5.13
N ILE A 51 20.90 -3.27 -4.91
CA ILE A 51 21.34 -1.96 -5.39
C ILE A 51 21.28 -0.93 -4.25
N PRO A 52 21.98 0.21 -4.31
CA PRO A 52 21.82 1.27 -3.32
C PRO A 52 20.34 1.67 -3.19
N SER A 53 19.87 1.86 -1.96
CA SER A 53 18.53 2.39 -1.67
C SER A 53 18.58 3.85 -1.22
N GLU A 54 19.73 4.49 -1.25
CA GLU A 54 19.90 5.91 -0.92
C GLU A 54 20.83 6.53 -1.96
N ASP A 55 20.85 7.86 -2.04
CA ASP A 55 21.60 8.61 -3.05
C ASP A 55 21.07 8.33 -4.48
N VAL A 56 21.91 8.53 -5.50
CA VAL A 56 21.55 8.47 -6.91
C VAL A 56 21.88 7.12 -7.54
N LEU A 57 20.88 6.45 -8.10
CA LEU A 57 21.06 5.37 -9.07
C LEU A 57 20.80 5.91 -10.47
N LYS A 58 21.85 5.98 -11.30
CA LYS A 58 21.73 6.38 -12.71
C LYS A 58 21.49 5.16 -13.58
N ALA A 59 20.44 5.19 -14.41
CA ALA A 59 20.06 4.09 -15.29
C ALA A 59 19.95 4.50 -16.76
N LEU A 60 20.15 3.56 -17.67
CA LEU A 60 19.90 3.74 -19.11
C LEU A 60 18.52 3.21 -19.48
N PHE A 61 17.71 3.98 -20.22
CA PHE A 61 16.39 3.57 -20.70
C PHE A 61 16.41 3.43 -22.23
N ILE A 62 16.13 2.22 -22.71
CA ILE A 62 16.13 1.87 -24.14
C ILE A 62 14.72 1.42 -24.53
N PHE A 63 14.11 2.16 -25.44
CA PHE A 63 12.77 1.86 -25.96
C PHE A 63 12.88 1.10 -27.27
N ILE A 64 12.20 -0.04 -27.35
CA ILE A 64 12.38 -1.04 -28.40
C ILE A 64 11.04 -1.37 -29.06
N GLN A 65 11.03 -1.48 -30.38
CA GLN A 65 9.86 -1.93 -31.14
C GLN A 65 10.27 -2.92 -32.23
N PHE A 66 9.60 -4.07 -32.30
CA PHE A 66 9.74 -4.99 -33.43
C PHE A 66 8.96 -4.47 -34.63
N ASP A 67 9.50 -4.65 -35.84
CA ASP A 67 8.81 -4.28 -37.08
C ASP A 67 7.46 -4.99 -37.26
N ASN A 68 7.25 -6.14 -36.63
CA ASN A 68 6.02 -6.92 -36.77
C ASN A 68 5.12 -6.95 -35.52
N ASP A 69 5.26 -6.01 -34.57
CA ASP A 69 4.36 -5.92 -33.40
C ASP A 69 3.01 -5.20 -33.68
N LYS A 70 2.58 -5.21 -34.96
CA LYS A 70 1.38 -4.58 -35.57
C LYS A 70 0.06 -4.85 -34.85
N ASN A 71 -0.07 -6.01 -34.20
CA ASN A 71 -1.36 -6.57 -33.82
C ASN A 71 -2.01 -5.94 -32.56
N VAL A 72 -1.50 -4.82 -32.04
CA VAL A 72 -2.12 -4.15 -30.89
C VAL A 72 -2.23 -2.65 -31.12
N LYS A 73 -3.46 -2.19 -31.38
CA LYS A 73 -3.81 -0.76 -31.40
C LYS A 73 -3.51 -0.16 -30.03
N SER A 74 -2.78 0.96 -30.01
CA SER A 74 -2.53 1.75 -28.82
C SER A 74 -2.57 3.23 -29.15
N LYS A 75 -3.20 4.03 -28.27
CA LYS A 75 -3.17 5.49 -28.36
C LYS A 75 -1.89 6.08 -27.72
N ALA A 76 -1.31 5.40 -26.74
CA ALA A 76 -0.19 5.94 -25.97
C ALA A 76 1.17 5.74 -26.66
N TRP A 77 1.30 4.64 -27.40
CA TRP A 77 2.42 4.40 -28.31
C TRP A 77 1.87 3.65 -29.53
N PRO A 78 1.39 4.41 -30.53
CA PRO A 78 0.88 3.85 -31.77
C PRO A 78 1.90 2.93 -32.43
N TYR A 79 1.41 1.92 -33.15
CA TYR A 79 2.27 1.16 -34.04
C TYR A 79 2.67 2.07 -35.23
N ASP A 80 3.80 1.79 -35.87
CA ASP A 80 4.32 2.54 -37.02
C ASP A 80 4.85 3.96 -36.77
N THR A 81 5.18 4.28 -35.52
CA THR A 81 5.99 5.46 -35.27
C THR A 81 7.45 5.15 -35.62
N LEU A 82 8.04 5.89 -36.56
CA LEU A 82 9.49 5.86 -36.80
C LEU A 82 10.28 6.50 -35.65
N SER A 83 9.59 7.25 -34.78
CA SER A 83 10.16 7.97 -33.64
C SER A 83 9.65 7.46 -32.30
N LEU A 84 10.36 7.83 -31.24
CA LEU A 84 9.93 7.61 -29.87
C LEU A 84 8.68 8.45 -29.54
N PRO A 85 7.70 7.91 -28.79
CA PRO A 85 6.61 8.71 -28.26
C PRO A 85 7.12 9.87 -27.41
N ALA A 86 6.53 11.05 -27.52
CA ALA A 86 7.01 12.25 -26.80
C ALA A 86 7.13 12.07 -25.28
N TRP A 87 6.27 11.26 -24.67
CA TRP A 87 6.29 11.00 -23.23
C TRP A 87 7.53 10.23 -22.76
N THR A 88 8.26 9.53 -23.64
CA THR A 88 9.46 8.79 -23.23
C THR A 88 10.55 9.74 -22.76
N LYS A 89 10.67 10.91 -23.40
CA LYS A 89 11.67 11.94 -23.08
C LYS A 89 11.54 12.52 -21.66
N THR A 90 10.36 12.40 -21.06
CA THR A 90 10.08 12.89 -19.70
C THR A 90 9.80 11.77 -18.71
N PHE A 91 10.01 10.52 -19.12
CA PHE A 91 9.74 9.36 -18.28
C PHE A 91 10.67 9.27 -17.06
N VAL A 92 11.92 9.72 -17.21
CA VAL A 92 12.95 9.77 -16.16
C VAL A 92 13.65 11.13 -16.22
N ASN A 93 14.07 11.66 -15.07
CA ASN A 93 14.91 12.86 -15.02
C ASN A 93 16.37 12.46 -15.19
N LYS A 94 17.11 13.24 -16.00
CA LYS A 94 18.55 13.04 -16.21
C LYS A 94 19.37 13.24 -14.93
N GLU A 95 18.99 14.23 -14.14
CA GLU A 95 19.67 14.61 -12.90
C GLU A 95 18.71 14.63 -11.71
N PRO A 96 19.22 14.55 -10.46
CA PRO A 96 18.40 14.71 -9.26
C PRO A 96 17.66 16.04 -9.29
N SER A 97 16.35 16.01 -9.03
CA SER A 97 15.49 17.18 -9.07
C SER A 97 14.38 17.02 -8.03
N LYS A 98 13.75 18.14 -7.67
CA LYS A 98 12.48 18.17 -6.92
C LYS A 98 11.28 18.55 -7.80
N ASN A 99 11.56 18.95 -9.04
CA ASN A 99 10.58 19.26 -10.07
C ASN A 99 10.49 18.11 -11.04
N PHE A 100 9.30 17.54 -11.18
CA PHE A 100 9.09 16.34 -11.98
C PHE A 100 8.00 16.54 -13.03
N PRO A 101 8.23 16.08 -14.27
CA PRO A 101 7.15 15.91 -15.23
C PRO A 101 6.09 14.92 -14.73
N VAL A 102 4.88 15.03 -15.28
CA VAL A 102 3.79 14.10 -14.98
C VAL A 102 4.13 12.68 -15.42
N LYS A 103 3.80 11.67 -14.60
CA LYS A 103 4.04 10.22 -14.86
C LYS A 103 5.54 9.82 -14.95
N ASN A 104 6.40 10.61 -14.32
CA ASN A 104 7.84 10.37 -14.26
C ASN A 104 8.22 9.35 -13.16
N ILE A 105 9.17 8.46 -13.45
CA ILE A 105 9.62 7.42 -12.50
C ILE A 105 10.59 7.96 -11.45
N SER A 106 11.35 9.01 -11.75
CA SER A 106 12.18 9.71 -10.74
C SER A 106 11.30 10.33 -9.66
N GLN A 107 10.15 10.93 -10.04
CA GLN A 107 9.15 11.42 -9.09
C GLN A 107 8.71 10.31 -8.12
N TYR A 108 8.41 9.13 -8.66
CA TYR A 108 7.93 8.00 -7.87
C TYR A 108 8.92 7.65 -6.76
N TYR A 109 10.18 7.45 -7.11
CA TYR A 109 11.22 7.06 -6.16
C TYR A 109 11.58 8.18 -5.19
N TYR A 110 11.56 9.44 -5.65
CA TYR A 110 11.74 10.59 -4.78
C TYR A 110 10.66 10.66 -3.70
N GLU A 111 9.38 10.54 -4.08
CA GLU A 111 8.25 10.57 -3.14
C GLU A 111 8.27 9.36 -2.18
N MET A 112 8.47 8.15 -2.70
CA MET A 112 8.48 6.95 -1.85
C MET A 112 9.66 6.95 -0.89
N SER A 113 10.80 7.51 -1.27
CA SER A 113 12.00 7.55 -0.43
C SER A 113 12.07 8.73 0.53
N ASP A 114 11.10 9.65 0.49
CA ASP A 114 11.16 10.92 1.22
C ASP A 114 12.45 11.70 0.86
N GLY A 115 12.78 11.72 -0.44
CA GLY A 115 13.96 12.39 -0.98
C GLY A 115 15.32 11.75 -0.68
N LYS A 116 15.35 10.54 -0.12
CA LYS A 116 16.60 9.81 0.18
C LYS A 116 17.19 9.08 -1.02
N PHE A 117 16.37 8.73 -2.01
CA PHE A 117 16.76 7.95 -3.18
C PHE A 117 16.29 8.62 -4.46
N PHE A 118 17.20 8.75 -5.41
CA PHE A 118 16.94 9.31 -6.72
C PHE A 118 17.24 8.27 -7.79
N LEU A 119 16.20 7.83 -8.52
CA LEU A 119 16.39 7.15 -9.78
C LEU A 119 16.51 8.20 -10.89
N THR A 120 17.70 8.36 -11.44
CA THR A 120 17.95 9.24 -12.59
C THR A 120 18.30 8.40 -13.81
N GLY A 121 18.31 9.01 -14.99
CA GLY A 121 18.71 8.27 -16.16
C GLY A 121 18.61 9.02 -17.47
N ASP A 122 19.25 8.43 -18.47
CA ASP A 122 19.23 8.89 -19.84
C ASP A 122 18.31 7.99 -20.67
N VAL A 123 17.52 8.59 -21.54
CA VAL A 123 16.73 7.87 -22.56
C VAL A 123 17.54 7.87 -23.84
N TYR A 124 17.83 6.67 -24.39
CA TYR A 124 18.46 6.59 -25.70
C TYR A 124 17.55 7.29 -26.73
N PRO A 125 18.06 8.26 -27.52
CA PRO A 125 17.22 9.23 -28.21
C PRO A 125 16.44 8.66 -29.41
N GLU A 126 16.82 7.48 -29.90
CA GLU A 126 16.20 6.84 -31.05
C GLU A 126 15.36 5.63 -30.65
N LEU A 127 14.35 5.33 -31.46
CA LEU A 127 13.60 4.08 -31.32
C LEU A 127 14.45 2.92 -31.83
N VAL A 128 14.79 1.99 -30.93
CA VAL A 128 15.61 0.83 -31.28
C VAL A 128 14.76 -0.25 -31.93
N ARG A 129 15.27 -0.81 -33.04
CA ARG A 129 14.65 -1.91 -33.78
C ARG A 129 15.63 -3.07 -33.90
N PRO A 130 15.25 -4.29 -33.46
CA PRO A 130 16.02 -5.49 -33.76
C PRO A 130 16.14 -5.69 -35.28
N PHE A 131 17.21 -6.35 -35.74
CA PHE A 131 17.43 -6.62 -37.16
C PHE A 131 16.34 -7.50 -37.78
N TYR A 132 15.77 -8.40 -36.96
CA TYR A 132 14.79 -9.35 -37.44
C TYR A 132 13.44 -9.20 -36.75
N SER A 133 12.42 -9.76 -37.40
CA SER A 133 11.09 -9.85 -36.83
C SER A 133 11.07 -10.77 -35.59
N GLN A 134 10.09 -10.59 -34.71
CA GLN A 134 10.00 -11.38 -33.47
C GLN A 134 9.95 -12.91 -33.70
N LYS A 135 9.61 -13.39 -34.92
CA LYS A 135 9.52 -14.82 -35.27
C LYS A 135 10.90 -15.46 -35.46
N HIS A 136 11.90 -14.68 -35.83
CA HIS A 136 13.26 -15.15 -36.08
C HIS A 136 13.91 -15.66 -34.79
N TYR A 137 13.77 -14.90 -33.71
CA TYR A 137 14.41 -15.20 -32.43
C TYR A 137 13.74 -16.38 -31.73
N LYS A 138 14.56 -17.20 -31.05
CA LYS A 138 14.12 -18.30 -30.19
C LYS A 138 13.69 -17.80 -28.82
N SER A 139 14.37 -16.77 -28.31
CA SER A 139 14.10 -16.20 -26.98
C SER A 139 14.36 -14.70 -26.96
N ILE A 140 13.83 -14.02 -25.94
CA ILE A 140 14.16 -12.62 -25.69
C ILE A 140 15.67 -12.41 -25.44
N SER A 141 16.39 -13.46 -25.04
CA SER A 141 17.82 -13.35 -24.72
C SER A 141 18.70 -13.05 -25.92
N GLU A 142 18.34 -13.60 -27.08
CA GLU A 142 19.03 -13.33 -28.35
C GLU A 142 18.81 -11.87 -28.78
N VAL A 143 17.57 -11.39 -28.63
CA VAL A 143 17.18 -10.01 -28.99
C VAL A 143 17.91 -9.00 -28.12
N ASN A 144 17.90 -9.18 -26.79
CA ASN A 144 18.54 -8.26 -25.86
C ASN A 144 20.06 -8.21 -26.07
N TYR A 145 20.68 -9.35 -26.37
CA TYR A 145 22.10 -9.42 -26.68
C TYR A 145 22.44 -8.68 -27.98
N GLU A 146 21.66 -8.90 -29.05
CA GLU A 146 21.82 -8.20 -30.34
C GLU A 146 21.69 -6.69 -30.17
N ILE A 147 20.63 -6.21 -29.53
CA ILE A 147 20.37 -4.78 -29.31
C ILE A 147 21.52 -4.13 -28.56
N LEU A 148 21.95 -4.72 -27.44
CA LEU A 148 23.01 -4.12 -26.64
C LEU A 148 24.36 -4.12 -27.36
N LYS A 149 24.64 -5.13 -28.20
CA LYS A 149 25.82 -5.14 -29.08
C LYS A 149 25.72 -4.13 -30.23
N GLN A 150 24.54 -3.88 -30.77
CA GLN A 150 24.31 -2.85 -31.79
C GLN A 150 24.55 -1.44 -31.24
N LEU A 151 24.27 -1.23 -29.96
CA LEU A 151 24.45 0.06 -29.27
C LEU A 151 25.86 0.23 -28.66
N ASP A 152 26.65 -0.85 -28.61
CA ASP A 152 28.05 -0.85 -28.19
C ASP A 152 28.90 -0.08 -29.22
N GLY A 153 29.37 1.10 -28.84
CA GLY A 153 29.98 2.10 -29.74
C GLY A 153 29.11 3.32 -30.07
N LYS A 154 27.82 3.29 -29.69
CA LYS A 154 26.92 4.47 -29.73
C LYS A 154 26.62 5.03 -28.35
N ILE A 155 26.66 4.17 -27.34
CA ILE A 155 26.43 4.51 -25.94
C ILE A 155 27.72 4.25 -25.18
N ASP A 156 28.16 5.25 -24.41
CA ASP A 156 29.18 5.05 -23.38
C ASP A 156 28.53 4.40 -22.16
N PHE A 157 28.71 3.09 -22.02
CA PHE A 157 28.11 2.33 -20.92
C PHE A 157 28.80 2.60 -19.57
N SER A 158 30.02 3.17 -19.56
CA SER A 158 30.75 3.45 -18.32
C SER A 158 30.04 4.49 -17.44
N GLN A 159 29.18 5.33 -18.03
CA GLN A 159 28.35 6.31 -17.31
C GLN A 159 27.32 5.69 -16.36
N TYR A 160 27.02 4.41 -16.53
CA TYR A 160 26.06 3.66 -15.73
C TYR A 160 26.74 2.68 -14.78
N ASP A 161 28.04 2.80 -14.56
CA ASP A 161 28.83 2.07 -13.56
C ASP A 161 29.28 3.06 -12.47
N ASN A 162 28.41 3.31 -11.49
CA ASN A 162 28.61 4.31 -10.45
C ASN A 162 28.78 3.68 -9.06
N TRP A 163 28.41 2.42 -8.89
CA TRP A 163 28.34 1.76 -7.60
C TRP A 163 29.16 0.48 -7.54
N SER A 164 29.81 0.29 -6.40
CA SER A 164 30.51 -0.95 -6.06
C SER A 164 29.89 -1.52 -4.79
N ARG A 165 29.73 -2.85 -4.77
CA ARG A 165 29.30 -3.56 -3.57
C ARG A 165 30.51 -3.85 -2.69
N GLY A 166 30.56 -3.23 -1.52
CA GLY A 166 31.54 -3.50 -0.49
C GLY A 166 31.32 -4.84 0.22
N ARG A 167 32.27 -5.22 1.09
CA ARG A 167 32.09 -6.33 2.05
C ARG A 167 30.90 -6.01 2.96
N ASP A 168 30.20 -7.02 3.46
CA ASP A 168 29.06 -6.89 4.38
C ASP A 168 27.81 -6.18 3.83
N GLY A 169 27.68 -6.06 2.50
CA GLY A 169 26.46 -5.57 1.85
C GLY A 169 26.31 -4.05 1.82
N TYR A 170 27.38 -3.30 2.06
CA TYR A 170 27.38 -1.85 1.85
C TYR A 170 27.56 -1.50 0.37
N PHE A 171 26.97 -0.39 -0.08
CA PHE A 171 27.27 0.20 -1.39
C PHE A 171 28.18 1.40 -1.26
N ILE A 172 29.17 1.47 -2.14
CA ILE A 172 30.15 2.56 -2.21
C ILE A 172 29.99 3.21 -3.58
N ARG A 173 29.84 4.54 -3.62
CA ARG A 173 29.75 5.32 -4.86
C ARG A 173 31.11 5.38 -5.54
N LYS A 174 31.44 4.30 -6.25
CA LYS A 174 32.68 4.09 -6.99
C LYS A 174 32.41 3.02 -8.07
N PRO A 175 32.83 3.25 -9.32
CA PRO A 175 32.73 2.27 -10.39
C PRO A 175 33.41 0.92 -10.06
N ASP A 176 32.81 -0.18 -10.49
CA ASP A 176 33.26 -1.57 -10.25
C ASP A 176 33.48 -2.40 -11.53
N LYS A 177 33.44 -1.73 -12.68
CA LYS A 177 33.48 -2.26 -14.05
C LYS A 177 32.23 -3.04 -14.44
N LYS A 178 31.09 -2.80 -13.79
CA LYS A 178 29.80 -3.40 -14.14
C LYS A 178 28.74 -2.32 -14.24
N VAL A 179 27.92 -2.42 -15.27
CA VAL A 179 26.78 -1.52 -15.41
C VAL A 179 25.76 -1.81 -14.30
N ASP A 180 25.36 -0.76 -13.59
CA ASP A 180 24.43 -0.81 -12.46
C ASP A 180 23.00 -1.13 -12.92
N MET A 181 22.49 -0.42 -13.95
CA MET A 181 21.09 -0.53 -14.34
C MET A 181 20.79 -0.10 -15.78
N ILE A 182 20.13 -0.99 -16.53
CA ILE A 182 19.56 -0.76 -17.86
C ILE A 182 18.09 -1.21 -17.87
N TYR A 183 17.21 -0.42 -18.45
CA TYR A 183 15.83 -0.77 -18.75
C TYR A 183 15.67 -1.02 -20.26
N LEU A 184 15.34 -2.25 -20.62
CA LEU A 184 14.91 -2.61 -21.97
C LEU A 184 13.38 -2.62 -22.03
N ILE A 185 12.81 -1.57 -22.61
CA ILE A 185 11.36 -1.34 -22.63
C ILE A 185 10.82 -1.59 -24.02
N TYR A 186 10.18 -2.73 -24.18
CA TYR A 186 9.53 -3.09 -25.42
C TYR A 186 8.13 -2.49 -25.50
N ARG A 187 7.79 -1.92 -26.67
CA ARG A 187 6.42 -1.55 -27.01
C ARG A 187 5.48 -2.73 -26.76
N ASN A 188 5.76 -3.87 -27.39
CA ASN A 188 5.10 -5.16 -27.17
C ASN A 188 5.88 -6.33 -27.78
N PHE A 189 5.66 -7.56 -27.31
CA PHE A 189 6.09 -8.80 -27.98
C PHE A 189 5.30 -10.04 -27.50
N SER A 190 5.32 -11.14 -28.24
CA SER A 190 4.56 -12.36 -27.92
C SER A 190 5.06 -13.08 -26.65
N ASN A 191 4.16 -13.79 -25.95
CA ASN A 191 4.55 -14.63 -24.79
C ASN A 191 5.62 -15.66 -25.15
N ARG A 192 5.67 -16.11 -26.41
CA ARG A 192 6.68 -17.06 -26.91
C ARG A 192 8.10 -16.62 -26.61
N LEU A 193 8.42 -15.35 -26.88
CA LEU A 193 9.76 -14.82 -26.61
C LEU A 193 10.05 -14.69 -25.11
N PHE A 194 9.01 -14.55 -24.28
CA PHE A 194 9.12 -14.52 -22.83
C PHE A 194 8.92 -15.90 -22.18
N PHE A 195 9.48 -16.96 -22.80
CA PHE A 195 9.43 -18.33 -22.28
C PHE A 195 8.00 -18.89 -22.09
N ASN A 196 7.08 -18.47 -22.98
CA ASN A 196 5.64 -18.74 -22.88
C ASN A 196 4.99 -18.23 -21.58
N ASN A 197 5.65 -17.33 -20.85
CA ASN A 197 5.11 -16.70 -19.65
C ASN A 197 4.33 -15.42 -20.01
N GLY A 198 3.25 -15.18 -19.26
CA GLY A 198 2.41 -13.98 -19.40
C GLY A 198 3.02 -12.71 -18.78
N TRP A 199 4.30 -12.70 -18.44
CA TRP A 199 4.94 -11.63 -17.67
C TRP A 199 4.95 -10.29 -18.41
N THR A 200 4.77 -9.21 -17.67
CA THR A 200 4.82 -7.84 -18.21
C THR A 200 6.13 -7.13 -17.90
N GLY A 201 6.91 -7.65 -16.96
CA GLY A 201 8.25 -7.20 -16.64
C GLY A 201 9.03 -8.31 -15.94
N ILE A 202 10.34 -8.14 -15.87
CA ILE A 202 11.22 -8.93 -15.02
C ILE A 202 12.51 -8.17 -14.68
N ALA A 203 12.97 -8.31 -13.45
CA ALA A 203 14.25 -7.85 -12.93
C ALA A 203 15.45 -8.69 -13.39
N HIS A 204 15.59 -8.83 -14.71
CA HIS A 204 16.65 -9.61 -15.35
C HIS A 204 16.81 -9.12 -16.81
N LEU A 205 18.03 -8.98 -17.32
CA LEU A 205 18.26 -8.60 -18.73
C LEU A 205 18.15 -9.75 -19.71
N TYR A 206 18.33 -10.99 -19.25
CA TYR A 206 18.35 -12.19 -20.08
C TYR A 206 19.24 -11.98 -21.30
N LEU A 207 20.54 -12.21 -21.13
CA LEU A 207 21.50 -12.16 -22.22
C LEU A 207 22.02 -13.58 -22.45
N THR A 208 22.27 -13.91 -23.72
CA THR A 208 22.94 -15.18 -24.10
C THR A 208 24.26 -15.36 -23.35
N LYS A 209 24.99 -14.26 -23.13
CA LYS A 209 26.16 -14.17 -22.25
C LYS A 209 26.38 -12.72 -21.80
N ASN A 210 27.22 -12.51 -20.79
CA ASN A 210 27.66 -11.16 -20.41
C ASN A 210 28.32 -10.45 -21.61
N ILE A 211 28.11 -9.14 -21.71
CA ILE A 211 28.70 -8.30 -22.75
C ILE A 211 29.83 -7.48 -22.12
N LYS A 212 31.05 -7.62 -22.62
CA LYS A 212 32.11 -6.64 -22.38
C LYS A 212 31.94 -5.53 -23.42
N THR A 213 31.74 -4.29 -22.97
CA THR A 213 31.52 -3.14 -23.85
C THR A 213 32.86 -2.56 -24.30
N ASN A 214 32.82 -1.72 -25.33
CA ASN A 214 33.98 -0.99 -25.82
C ASN A 214 34.53 0.01 -24.78
N ASP A 215 33.70 0.41 -23.81
CA ASP A 215 34.03 1.35 -22.73
C ASP A 215 34.71 0.68 -21.51
N GLY A 216 35.03 -0.62 -21.61
CA GLY A 216 35.76 -1.34 -20.56
C GLY A 216 34.90 -1.80 -19.36
N VAL A 217 33.57 -1.64 -19.43
CA VAL A 217 32.62 -2.14 -18.43
C VAL A 217 31.90 -3.40 -18.93
N THR A 218 31.23 -4.11 -18.01
CA THR A 218 30.49 -5.34 -18.33
C THR A 218 29.00 -5.18 -18.05
N ILE A 219 28.16 -5.52 -19.02
CA ILE A 219 26.72 -5.72 -18.84
C ILE A 219 26.47 -7.18 -18.44
N LYS A 220 25.87 -7.39 -17.28
CA LYS A 220 25.63 -8.73 -16.70
C LYS A 220 24.24 -9.25 -17.05
N THR A 221 24.18 -10.54 -17.37
CA THR A 221 22.92 -11.24 -17.69
C THR A 221 22.00 -11.42 -16.49
N GLY A 222 22.56 -11.61 -15.28
CA GLY A 222 21.83 -12.13 -14.11
C GLY A 222 20.70 -11.26 -13.59
N SER A 223 20.12 -11.67 -12.46
CA SER A 223 19.17 -10.86 -11.68
C SER A 223 19.82 -10.36 -10.39
N LEU A 224 19.17 -9.38 -9.76
CA LEU A 224 19.52 -8.90 -8.43
C LEU A 224 20.98 -8.42 -8.39
N ASP A 225 21.78 -8.85 -7.41
CA ASP A 225 23.18 -8.41 -7.22
C ASP A 225 24.12 -8.92 -8.32
N ARG A 226 23.62 -9.73 -9.25
CA ARG A 226 24.38 -10.31 -10.36
C ARG A 226 23.92 -9.78 -11.72
N GLY A 227 22.94 -8.89 -11.75
CA GLY A 227 22.30 -8.39 -12.96
C GLY A 227 22.56 -6.92 -13.22
N SER A 228 22.44 -6.51 -14.48
CA SER A 228 22.59 -5.11 -14.90
C SER A 228 21.29 -4.50 -15.42
N GLY A 229 20.12 -5.10 -15.19
CA GLY A 229 18.91 -4.49 -15.71
C GLY A 229 17.60 -5.27 -15.67
N ILE A 230 16.62 -4.64 -16.31
CA ILE A 230 15.19 -4.93 -16.28
C ILE A 230 14.68 -5.02 -17.72
N ILE A 231 13.81 -5.99 -17.98
CA ILE A 231 13.02 -6.03 -19.23
C ILE A 231 11.58 -5.70 -18.88
N ILE A 232 10.96 -4.85 -19.70
CA ILE A 232 9.52 -4.58 -19.62
C ILE A 232 8.87 -4.80 -20.97
N ARG A 233 7.76 -5.51 -20.95
CA ARG A 233 6.85 -5.65 -22.08
C ARG A 233 5.58 -4.86 -21.83
N GLY A 234 5.20 -4.01 -22.77
CA GLY A 234 3.92 -3.31 -22.72
C GLY A 234 4.07 -1.80 -22.63
N GLY A 235 5.19 -1.25 -23.11
CA GLY A 235 5.33 0.20 -23.32
C GLY A 235 4.17 0.80 -24.11
N LYS A 236 3.47 0.00 -24.94
CA LYS A 236 2.20 0.36 -25.57
C LYS A 236 1.14 0.93 -24.63
N ASN A 237 1.16 0.61 -23.33
CA ASN A 237 0.19 1.11 -22.37
C ASN A 237 0.50 2.55 -21.87
N GLY A 238 1.66 3.09 -22.25
CA GLY A 238 2.09 4.47 -21.96
C GLY A 238 2.75 4.67 -20.60
N ALA A 239 3.24 5.89 -20.38
CA ALA A 239 4.04 6.28 -19.22
C ALA A 239 3.43 5.91 -17.87
N TYR A 240 2.12 6.11 -17.67
CA TYR A 240 1.47 5.84 -16.39
C TYR A 240 1.55 4.37 -16.01
N TRP A 241 1.22 3.47 -16.93
CA TRP A 241 1.28 2.03 -16.70
C TRP A 241 2.73 1.57 -16.54
N LEU A 242 3.61 2.07 -17.42
CA LEU A 242 5.03 1.71 -17.43
C LEU A 242 5.72 2.11 -16.13
N LYS A 243 5.41 3.28 -15.57
CA LYS A 243 5.99 3.79 -14.32
C LYS A 243 5.91 2.77 -13.20
N TYR A 244 4.73 2.17 -12.99
CA TYR A 244 4.53 1.25 -11.87
C TYR A 244 5.08 -0.15 -12.15
N VAL A 245 5.10 -0.61 -13.40
CA VAL A 245 5.79 -1.85 -13.74
C VAL A 245 7.30 -1.68 -13.56
N ALA A 246 7.87 -0.58 -14.06
CA ALA A 246 9.29 -0.29 -13.89
C ALA A 246 9.69 -0.10 -12.41
N ALA A 247 8.82 0.52 -11.62
CA ALA A 247 8.99 0.60 -10.17
C ALA A 247 8.96 -0.79 -9.51
N HIS A 248 8.01 -1.64 -9.87
CA HIS A 248 7.90 -3.01 -9.38
C HIS A 248 9.17 -3.82 -9.69
N GLU A 249 9.65 -3.78 -10.94
CA GLU A 249 10.83 -4.56 -11.34
C GLU A 249 12.11 -4.06 -10.64
N LEU A 250 12.28 -2.75 -10.47
CA LEU A 250 13.41 -2.24 -9.67
C LEU A 250 13.25 -2.61 -8.18
N GLY A 251 12.02 -2.73 -7.71
CA GLY A 251 11.71 -3.26 -6.40
C GLY A 251 12.30 -4.65 -6.15
N HIS A 252 12.43 -5.52 -7.14
CA HIS A 252 13.15 -6.79 -6.96
C HIS A 252 14.64 -6.58 -6.67
N PHE A 253 15.31 -5.61 -7.29
CA PHE A 253 16.69 -5.26 -6.93
C PHE A 253 16.77 -4.63 -5.52
N LEU A 254 15.73 -3.91 -5.09
CA LEU A 254 15.69 -3.34 -3.74
C LEU A 254 15.40 -4.39 -2.66
N PHE A 255 14.45 -5.30 -2.87
CA PHE A 255 13.95 -6.19 -1.82
C PHE A 255 14.42 -7.64 -1.93
N GLY A 256 14.74 -8.10 -3.14
CA GLY A 256 15.09 -9.47 -3.48
C GLY A 256 14.03 -10.18 -4.32
N SER A 257 14.21 -11.50 -4.48
CA SER A 257 13.29 -12.35 -5.24
C SER A 257 11.96 -12.57 -4.52
N GLY A 258 10.86 -12.59 -5.27
CA GLY A 258 9.51 -12.87 -4.78
C GLY A 258 8.61 -11.63 -4.68
N HIS A 259 7.37 -11.86 -4.27
CA HIS A 259 6.31 -10.84 -4.17
C HIS A 259 5.59 -10.91 -2.82
N ILE A 260 5.09 -9.77 -2.36
CA ILE A 260 4.22 -9.67 -1.18
C ILE A 260 2.78 -10.02 -1.61
N GLN A 261 2.16 -10.98 -0.92
CA GLN A 261 0.81 -11.43 -1.24
C GLN A 261 -0.22 -10.74 -0.33
N GLY A 262 -1.44 -10.52 -0.82
CA GLY A 262 -2.54 -9.98 0.00
C GLY A 262 -2.39 -8.50 0.36
N VAL A 263 -1.72 -7.72 -0.49
CA VAL A 263 -1.54 -6.27 -0.27
C VAL A 263 -2.01 -5.42 -1.44
N THR A 264 -2.14 -6.01 -2.63
CA THR A 264 -2.88 -5.49 -3.79
C THR A 264 -2.51 -4.02 -4.12
N SER A 265 -3.41 -3.07 -3.96
CA SER A 265 -3.18 -1.66 -4.28
C SER A 265 -2.32 -0.90 -3.27
N LEU A 266 -2.01 -1.51 -2.12
CA LEU A 266 -1.34 -0.89 -0.98
C LEU A 266 0.19 -0.98 -1.03
N ALA A 267 0.76 -1.86 -1.86
CA ALA A 267 2.20 -2.12 -1.92
C ALA A 267 2.69 -2.26 -3.37
N VAL A 268 3.91 -1.82 -3.66
CA VAL A 268 4.47 -1.91 -5.02
C VAL A 268 4.88 -3.34 -5.37
N MET A 269 5.40 -4.09 -4.39
CA MET A 269 5.83 -5.49 -4.56
C MET A 269 4.67 -6.48 -4.47
N THR A 270 3.43 -6.04 -4.68
CA THR A 270 2.26 -6.93 -4.70
C THR A 270 2.41 -8.02 -5.78
N GLY A 271 2.14 -9.27 -5.43
CA GLY A 271 2.10 -10.39 -6.38
C GLY A 271 0.68 -10.78 -6.75
N GLY A 272 -0.12 -11.08 -5.74
CA GLY A 272 -1.48 -11.59 -5.87
C GLY A 272 -2.36 -11.16 -4.68
N PRO A 273 -3.68 -11.35 -4.77
CA PRO A 273 -4.41 -12.00 -5.87
C PRO A 273 -4.51 -11.16 -7.16
N VAL A 274 -4.11 -9.89 -7.13
CA VAL A 274 -4.17 -8.99 -8.28
C VAL A 274 -2.77 -8.49 -8.66
N TRP A 275 -2.41 -8.70 -9.93
CA TRP A 275 -1.17 -8.21 -10.52
C TRP A 275 -1.26 -6.73 -10.93
N ASN A 276 -0.16 -5.99 -10.75
CA ASN A 276 -0.02 -4.58 -11.18
C ASN A 276 -1.15 -3.67 -10.63
N ALA A 277 -1.64 -3.98 -9.42
CA ALA A 277 -2.52 -3.11 -8.65
C ALA A 277 -1.73 -2.06 -7.85
N GLY A 278 -0.55 -2.44 -7.39
CA GLY A 278 0.33 -1.61 -6.57
C GLY A 278 0.70 -0.30 -7.25
N ARG A 279 0.55 0.81 -6.51
CA ARG A 279 1.04 2.12 -6.93
C ARG A 279 2.04 2.62 -5.91
N GLY A 280 1.60 2.90 -4.69
CA GLY A 280 2.45 3.32 -3.57
C GLY A 280 3.10 2.15 -2.85
N MET A 281 4.16 2.45 -2.10
CA MET A 281 4.75 1.51 -1.15
C MET A 281 4.08 1.64 0.22
N HIS A 282 3.70 0.51 0.83
CA HIS A 282 3.29 0.53 2.23
C HIS A 282 4.50 0.73 3.16
N SER A 283 4.25 1.05 4.41
CA SER A 283 5.27 1.50 5.36
C SER A 283 6.32 0.42 5.64
N TRP A 284 5.96 -0.86 5.53
CA TRP A 284 6.94 -1.95 5.65
C TRP A 284 8.00 -1.93 4.56
N GLU A 285 7.60 -1.69 3.31
CA GLU A 285 8.53 -1.55 2.18
C GLU A 285 9.47 -0.36 2.40
N ARG A 286 8.91 0.83 2.67
CA ARG A 286 9.72 2.04 2.90
C ARG A 286 10.63 1.91 4.11
N ALA A 287 10.15 1.35 5.23
CA ALA A 287 10.95 1.19 6.44
C ALA A 287 12.08 0.17 6.24
N ARG A 288 11.84 -0.91 5.49
CA ARG A 288 12.87 -1.89 5.14
C ARG A 288 14.00 -1.30 4.32
N LEU A 289 13.70 -0.32 3.47
CA LEU A 289 14.70 0.41 2.68
C LEU A 289 15.36 1.57 3.44
N GLY A 290 15.01 1.79 4.71
CA GLY A 290 15.52 2.92 5.50
C GLY A 290 14.87 4.27 5.15
N TRP A 291 13.85 4.27 4.30
CA TRP A 291 13.22 5.49 3.79
C TRP A 291 12.36 6.18 4.85
N ILE A 292 11.75 5.42 5.75
CA ILE A 292 11.01 5.97 6.89
C ILE A 292 11.42 5.30 8.19
N LYS A 293 11.02 5.91 9.31
CA LYS A 293 11.10 5.32 10.64
C LYS A 293 9.70 5.23 11.22
N TYR A 294 9.40 4.10 11.87
CA TYR A 294 8.15 3.95 12.60
C TYR A 294 8.15 4.79 13.88
N THR A 295 6.97 5.24 14.26
CA THR A 295 6.71 5.57 15.66
C THR A 295 6.31 4.28 16.38
N ASP A 296 7.16 3.81 17.29
CA ASP A 296 6.90 2.57 18.01
C ASP A 296 5.85 2.75 19.11
N VAL A 297 4.88 1.84 19.12
CA VAL A 297 3.89 1.67 20.18
C VAL A 297 4.42 0.64 21.16
N LYS A 298 4.54 1.02 22.43
CA LYS A 298 5.01 0.14 23.49
C LYS A 298 3.86 -0.73 24.02
N PRO A 299 3.93 -2.07 23.93
CA PRO A 299 2.95 -2.94 24.56
C PRO A 299 2.79 -2.63 26.06
N GLY A 300 1.56 -2.74 26.57
CA GLY A 300 1.24 -2.50 27.99
C GLY A 300 1.02 -1.03 28.37
N ILE A 301 1.22 -0.09 27.43
CA ILE A 301 1.05 1.35 27.68
C ILE A 301 -0.05 1.90 26.76
N ASP A 302 -1.17 2.26 27.37
CA ASP A 302 -2.26 2.95 26.69
C ASP A 302 -1.79 4.32 26.21
N LYS A 303 -2.07 4.66 24.95
CA LYS A 303 -1.60 5.92 24.36
C LYS A 303 -2.44 6.37 23.17
N VAL A 304 -2.62 7.69 23.07
CA VAL A 304 -3.22 8.35 21.91
C VAL A 304 -2.10 8.87 20.98
N PHE A 305 -2.27 8.63 19.69
CA PHE A 305 -1.39 9.12 18.63
C PHE A 305 -2.19 10.00 17.66
N THR A 306 -1.51 10.94 17.02
CA THR A 306 -2.00 11.65 15.83
C THR A 306 -1.31 11.06 14.62
N LEU A 307 -2.09 10.59 13.64
CA LEU A 307 -1.58 9.96 12.43
C LEU A 307 -2.02 10.77 11.20
N PRO A 308 -1.12 11.57 10.58
CA PRO A 308 -1.39 12.25 9.33
C PRO A 308 -1.34 11.28 8.14
N ASP A 309 -1.71 11.76 6.95
CA ASP A 309 -1.60 10.98 5.71
C ASP A 309 -0.19 10.40 5.54
N TYR A 310 -0.08 9.08 5.49
CA TYR A 310 1.16 8.34 5.49
C TYR A 310 1.94 8.56 4.18
N MET A 311 1.25 8.64 3.05
CA MET A 311 1.90 8.73 1.75
C MET A 311 2.69 10.03 1.60
N THR A 312 2.17 11.13 2.13
CA THR A 312 2.82 12.45 2.12
C THR A 312 3.73 12.71 3.33
N SER A 313 3.44 12.13 4.50
CA SER A 313 4.21 12.42 5.73
C SER A 313 5.27 11.37 6.09
N GLY A 314 5.18 10.17 5.53
CA GLY A 314 6.01 9.02 5.91
C GLY A 314 5.75 8.48 7.34
N LYS A 315 4.75 9.01 8.07
CA LYS A 315 4.47 8.60 9.46
C LYS A 315 3.57 7.36 9.50
N ALA A 316 4.05 6.31 10.15
CA ALA A 316 3.31 5.09 10.45
C ALA A 316 3.61 4.64 11.89
N LEU A 317 2.62 3.99 12.53
CA LEU A 317 2.79 3.41 13.86
C LEU A 317 3.18 1.94 13.73
N ARG A 318 4.06 1.44 14.61
CA ARG A 318 4.38 0.01 14.70
C ARG A 318 4.22 -0.49 16.12
N LEU A 319 3.38 -1.50 16.29
CA LEU A 319 3.31 -2.31 17.50
C LEU A 319 4.11 -3.59 17.27
N LYS A 320 5.28 -3.69 17.89
CA LYS A 320 6.14 -4.87 17.81
C LYS A 320 5.78 -5.83 18.96
N LEU A 321 5.15 -6.94 18.63
CA LEU A 321 4.80 -7.98 19.62
C LEU A 321 5.95 -8.98 19.82
N SER A 322 6.72 -9.24 18.77
CA SER A 322 7.95 -10.03 18.84
C SER A 322 8.98 -9.57 17.79
N GLY A 323 10.12 -10.27 17.69
CA GLY A 323 11.07 -10.07 16.59
C GLY A 323 10.44 -10.21 15.20
N LYS A 324 9.40 -11.04 15.07
CA LYS A 324 8.83 -11.49 13.79
C LYS A 324 7.37 -11.08 13.57
N GLU A 325 6.62 -10.75 14.61
CA GLU A 325 5.18 -10.43 14.53
C GLU A 325 4.90 -8.99 14.94
N TRP A 326 4.44 -8.17 13.98
CA TRP A 326 4.15 -6.76 14.18
C TRP A 326 2.72 -6.44 13.73
N PHE A 327 2.12 -5.42 14.32
CA PHE A 327 1.04 -4.65 13.70
C PHE A 327 1.59 -3.31 13.24
N VAL A 328 1.21 -2.89 12.04
CA VAL A 328 1.58 -1.59 11.49
C VAL A 328 0.32 -0.84 11.10
N VAL A 329 0.26 0.46 11.42
CA VAL A 329 -0.92 1.30 11.21
C VAL A 329 -0.56 2.52 10.38
N GLU A 330 -1.33 2.74 9.31
CA GLU A 330 -1.17 3.85 8.37
C GLU A 330 -2.50 4.59 8.21
N ASN A 331 -2.42 5.89 7.96
CA ASN A 331 -3.57 6.69 7.50
C ASN A 331 -3.40 6.99 6.00
N ARG A 332 -4.36 6.62 5.16
CA ARG A 332 -4.35 6.84 3.70
C ARG A 332 -5.46 7.83 3.33
N GLU A 333 -5.12 8.98 2.76
CA GLU A 333 -6.09 10.04 2.43
C GLU A 333 -6.19 10.34 0.93
N HIS A 334 -5.45 9.60 0.10
CA HIS A 334 -5.34 9.82 -1.35
C HIS A 334 -4.75 11.19 -1.72
N LEU A 335 -3.89 11.77 -0.87
CA LEU A 335 -3.23 13.04 -1.16
C LEU A 335 -2.09 12.87 -2.19
N SER A 336 -1.38 11.73 -2.14
CA SER A 336 -0.42 11.37 -3.18
C SER A 336 -1.11 10.73 -4.37
N VAL A 337 -0.67 11.07 -5.58
CA VAL A 337 -1.12 10.41 -6.83
C VAL A 337 -0.78 8.92 -6.88
N ASN A 338 0.21 8.50 -6.08
CA ASN A 338 0.63 7.12 -5.93
C ASN A 338 -0.20 6.35 -4.91
N ASP A 339 -1.08 7.01 -4.14
CA ASP A 339 -1.97 6.33 -3.21
C ASP A 339 -3.24 5.87 -3.94
N LYS A 340 -3.44 4.55 -4.03
CA LYS A 340 -4.60 3.90 -4.65
C LYS A 340 -5.24 2.86 -3.74
N SER A 341 -5.13 3.06 -2.43
CA SER A 341 -5.94 2.30 -1.47
C SER A 341 -7.42 2.30 -1.88
N GLY A 342 -8.14 1.23 -1.52
CA GLY A 342 -9.56 1.07 -1.84
C GLY A 342 -10.43 2.17 -1.22
N ASP A 343 -10.01 2.67 -0.05
CA ASP A 343 -10.71 3.67 0.74
C ASP A 343 -9.75 4.67 1.40
N LYS A 344 -10.31 5.73 1.97
CA LYS A 344 -9.60 6.66 2.85
C LYS A 344 -9.79 6.28 4.31
N GLY A 345 -8.69 6.26 5.07
CA GLY A 345 -8.73 6.03 6.51
C GLY A 345 -7.57 5.21 7.00
N ILE A 346 -7.81 4.48 8.07
CA ILE A 346 -6.80 3.73 8.80
C ILE A 346 -6.69 2.31 8.26
N TYR A 347 -5.53 1.98 7.72
CA TYR A 347 -5.14 0.64 7.32
C TYR A 347 -4.30 0.00 8.41
N ILE A 348 -4.63 -1.25 8.75
CA ILE A 348 -3.91 -2.06 9.74
C ILE A 348 -3.32 -3.27 9.03
N TYR A 349 -2.02 -3.48 9.19
CA TYR A 349 -1.30 -4.62 8.64
C TYR A 349 -0.84 -5.53 9.77
N HIS A 350 -1.30 -6.78 9.79
CA HIS A 350 -0.72 -7.84 10.63
C HIS A 350 0.40 -8.52 9.87
N ILE A 351 1.64 -8.34 10.33
CA ILE A 351 2.85 -8.77 9.64
C ILE A 351 3.52 -9.90 10.41
N ASN A 352 3.63 -11.05 9.77
CA ASN A 352 4.38 -12.20 10.25
C ASN A 352 5.70 -12.36 9.48
N ASN A 353 6.75 -12.75 10.19
CA ASN A 353 8.14 -12.76 9.71
C ASN A 353 8.61 -11.40 9.17
N ALA A 354 8.29 -10.35 9.92
CA ALA A 354 8.55 -8.96 9.54
C ALA A 354 10.04 -8.60 9.34
N ASP A 355 10.96 -9.43 9.82
CA ASP A 355 12.41 -9.28 9.72
C ASP A 355 13.00 -9.75 8.37
N ARG A 356 12.25 -10.54 7.59
CA ARG A 356 12.70 -11.11 6.31
C ARG A 356 11.84 -10.69 5.12
N TYR A 357 12.37 -10.88 3.93
CA TYR A 357 11.63 -10.76 2.67
C TYR A 357 11.44 -12.16 2.04
N THR A 358 10.28 -12.52 1.51
CA THR A 358 9.01 -11.75 1.58
C THR A 358 8.36 -11.90 2.97
N PRO A 359 7.78 -10.83 3.55
CA PRO A 359 6.99 -10.93 4.76
C PRO A 359 5.64 -11.56 4.42
N ARG A 360 4.96 -12.11 5.44
CA ARG A 360 3.56 -12.51 5.31
C ARG A 360 2.69 -11.42 5.92
N ILE A 361 2.01 -10.66 5.07
CA ILE A 361 1.15 -9.55 5.49
C ILE A 361 -0.31 -9.95 5.32
N PHE A 362 -1.12 -9.60 6.32
CA PHE A 362 -2.57 -9.63 6.24
C PHE A 362 -3.04 -8.19 6.45
N VAL A 363 -3.67 -7.62 5.43
CA VAL A 363 -4.42 -6.36 5.59
C VAL A 363 -5.67 -6.69 6.40
N GLU A 364 -5.83 -6.10 7.57
CA GLU A 364 -7.04 -6.25 8.38
C GLU A 364 -8.08 -5.25 7.87
N CYS A 365 -9.06 -5.72 7.10
CA CYS A 365 -10.10 -4.87 6.49
C CYS A 365 -11.23 -4.57 7.48
N ALA A 366 -11.72 -3.32 7.48
CA ALA A 366 -12.77 -2.85 8.38
C ALA A 366 -14.15 -3.51 8.16
N ASP A 367 -14.36 -4.19 7.04
CA ASP A 367 -15.56 -4.97 6.72
C ASP A 367 -15.51 -6.43 7.25
N GLY A 368 -14.39 -6.85 7.84
CA GLY A 368 -14.27 -8.12 8.55
C GLY A 368 -13.59 -9.23 7.78
N ASN A 369 -13.24 -10.28 8.53
CA ASN A 369 -12.82 -11.57 7.99
C ASN A 369 -14.04 -12.52 7.88
N TRP A 370 -13.98 -13.43 6.91
CA TRP A 370 -15.10 -14.25 6.45
C TRP A 370 -14.66 -15.67 6.13
N ASP A 371 -15.62 -16.59 6.27
CA ASP A 371 -15.57 -17.89 5.60
C ASP A 371 -16.11 -17.74 4.17
N PHE A 372 -15.34 -18.24 3.21
CA PHE A 372 -15.68 -18.21 1.79
C PHE A 372 -16.06 -19.59 1.26
N LYS A 373 -17.06 -19.64 0.38
CA LYS A 373 -17.46 -20.85 -0.37
C LYS A 373 -17.23 -20.66 -1.86
N ILE A 374 -16.59 -21.63 -2.48
CA ILE A 374 -16.43 -21.72 -3.94
C ILE A 374 -17.46 -22.71 -4.49
N ASP A 375 -18.24 -22.26 -5.47
CA ASP A 375 -19.08 -23.09 -6.33
C ASP A 375 -18.36 -23.25 -7.67
N THR A 376 -17.70 -24.40 -7.85
CA THR A 376 -16.93 -24.69 -9.07
C THR A 376 -17.82 -24.91 -10.29
N LYS A 377 -19.08 -25.34 -10.11
CA LYS A 377 -20.04 -25.55 -11.20
C LYS A 377 -20.51 -24.21 -11.77
N LYS A 378 -20.82 -23.25 -10.89
CA LYS A 378 -21.22 -21.89 -11.31
C LYS A 378 -20.04 -20.96 -11.56
N ASN A 379 -18.83 -21.40 -11.20
CA ASN A 379 -17.63 -20.56 -11.16
C ASN A 379 -17.85 -19.28 -10.33
N LYS A 380 -18.34 -19.45 -9.09
CA LYS A 380 -18.68 -18.34 -8.20
C LYS A 380 -18.05 -18.50 -6.82
N LEU A 381 -17.76 -17.36 -6.20
CA LEU A 381 -17.26 -17.21 -4.84
C LEU A 381 -18.30 -16.45 -4.01
N TYR A 382 -18.52 -16.87 -2.77
CA TYR A 382 -19.48 -16.26 -1.85
C TYR A 382 -18.89 -16.08 -0.45
N LYS A 383 -19.11 -14.92 0.17
CA LYS A 383 -19.01 -14.73 1.63
C LYS A 383 -20.16 -15.52 2.29
N ILE A 384 -19.85 -16.34 3.29
CA ILE A 384 -20.84 -17.19 3.98
C ILE A 384 -21.19 -16.64 5.35
N LYS A 385 -20.21 -16.55 6.24
CA LYS A 385 -20.38 -16.05 7.61
C LYS A 385 -19.12 -15.33 8.09
N PRO A 386 -19.25 -14.37 9.03
CA PRO A 386 -18.10 -13.76 9.68
C PRO A 386 -17.25 -14.81 10.39
N ASN A 387 -15.95 -14.65 10.28
CA ASN A 387 -14.97 -15.46 10.99
C ASN A 387 -13.76 -14.58 11.33
N PRO A 388 -13.58 -14.15 12.59
CA PRO A 388 -12.44 -13.31 12.99
C PRO A 388 -11.07 -13.87 12.59
N ASN A 389 -10.94 -15.20 12.51
CA ASN A 389 -9.72 -15.90 12.12
C ASN A 389 -9.70 -16.29 10.62
N GLY A 390 -10.68 -15.83 9.85
CA GLY A 390 -10.87 -16.14 8.43
C GLY A 390 -9.99 -15.29 7.52
N LYS A 391 -10.50 -14.99 6.32
CA LYS A 391 -9.86 -14.11 5.35
C LYS A 391 -10.78 -12.95 5.00
N ASN A 392 -10.23 -11.81 4.62
CA ASN A 392 -10.97 -10.74 3.95
C ASN A 392 -10.82 -10.85 2.43
N GLU A 393 -11.48 -9.94 1.71
CA GLU A 393 -11.58 -9.97 0.25
C GLU A 393 -10.25 -9.68 -0.47
N ILE A 394 -9.39 -8.85 0.11
CA ILE A 394 -8.04 -8.57 -0.39
C ILE A 394 -7.14 -9.80 -0.28
N ASN A 395 -7.26 -10.55 0.82
CA ASN A 395 -6.35 -11.64 1.17
C ASN A 395 -6.81 -13.03 0.70
N PHE A 396 -8.03 -13.16 0.20
CA PHE A 396 -8.58 -14.44 -0.21
C PHE A 396 -8.11 -14.83 -1.62
N THR A 397 -7.41 -15.96 -1.71
CA THR A 397 -7.06 -16.59 -2.99
C THR A 397 -7.07 -18.10 -2.80
N ARG A 398 -7.63 -18.85 -3.76
CA ARG A 398 -7.57 -20.31 -3.79
C ARG A 398 -7.54 -20.82 -5.22
N VAL A 399 -6.63 -21.75 -5.51
CA VAL A 399 -6.57 -22.41 -6.81
C VAL A 399 -7.29 -23.76 -6.74
N ILE A 400 -8.27 -23.97 -7.62
CA ILE A 400 -8.99 -25.25 -7.77
C ILE A 400 -9.06 -25.56 -9.27
N ASN A 401 -8.68 -26.77 -9.68
CA ASN A 401 -8.66 -27.20 -11.08
C ASN A 401 -7.93 -26.20 -12.01
N ARG A 402 -6.73 -25.77 -11.59
CA ARG A 402 -5.90 -24.75 -12.28
C ARG A 402 -6.55 -23.37 -12.46
N LYS A 403 -7.68 -23.12 -11.80
CA LYS A 403 -8.36 -21.82 -11.82
C LYS A 403 -8.18 -21.09 -10.50
N ASN A 404 -7.80 -19.82 -10.56
CA ASN A 404 -7.68 -18.98 -9.38
C ASN A 404 -9.05 -18.36 -9.02
N TYR A 405 -9.45 -18.51 -7.76
CA TYR A 405 -10.62 -17.91 -7.16
C TYR A 405 -10.17 -16.87 -6.15
N ALA A 406 -10.51 -15.61 -6.41
CA ALA A 406 -10.35 -14.49 -5.50
C ALA A 406 -11.53 -13.52 -5.69
N CYS A 407 -11.60 -12.48 -4.86
CA CYS A 407 -12.73 -11.55 -4.80
C CYS A 407 -12.72 -10.53 -5.95
N PHE A 408 -12.68 -11.01 -7.20
CA PHE A 408 -12.78 -10.17 -8.40
C PHE A 408 -13.80 -10.71 -9.41
N LYS A 409 -14.33 -9.82 -10.26
CA LYS A 409 -15.25 -10.21 -11.33
C LYS A 409 -14.55 -11.09 -12.38
N PRO A 410 -15.22 -12.10 -12.95
CA PRO A 410 -16.64 -12.46 -12.74
C PRO A 410 -16.87 -13.51 -11.64
N VAL A 411 -15.81 -13.99 -10.97
CA VAL A 411 -15.89 -15.06 -9.96
C VAL A 411 -16.62 -14.56 -8.71
N TYR A 412 -16.41 -13.29 -8.37
CA TYR A 412 -17.08 -12.60 -7.26
C TYR A 412 -18.03 -11.50 -7.78
N LYS A 413 -18.87 -10.96 -6.89
CA LYS A 413 -19.89 -9.96 -7.26
C LYS A 413 -19.30 -8.61 -7.67
N ASP A 414 -18.11 -8.29 -7.18
CA ASP A 414 -17.39 -7.03 -7.38
C ASP A 414 -15.87 -7.29 -7.52
N ASN A 415 -15.08 -6.22 -7.43
CA ASN A 415 -13.62 -6.24 -7.55
C ASN A 415 -12.93 -5.99 -6.20
N SER A 416 -13.51 -6.38 -5.06
CA SER A 416 -12.95 -6.12 -3.71
C SER A 416 -11.54 -6.66 -3.49
N ALA A 417 -11.05 -7.61 -4.29
CA ALA A 417 -9.64 -7.99 -4.29
C ALA A 417 -8.68 -6.85 -4.72
N TRP A 418 -9.16 -5.77 -5.34
CA TRP A 418 -8.39 -4.55 -5.61
C TRP A 418 -8.40 -3.56 -4.43
N GLY A 419 -9.20 -3.85 -3.41
CA GLY A 419 -9.65 -2.95 -2.38
C GLY A 419 -10.95 -2.21 -2.76
N ASP A 420 -11.74 -1.85 -1.77
CA ASP A 420 -12.99 -1.10 -1.87
C ASP A 420 -13.17 -0.09 -0.73
N ASN A 421 -14.30 0.61 -0.73
CA ASN A 421 -14.64 1.67 0.22
C ASN A 421 -15.06 1.18 1.61
N THR A 422 -14.74 -0.08 1.95
CA THR A 422 -15.02 -0.68 3.25
C THR A 422 -13.79 -1.32 3.89
N ASP A 423 -12.62 -1.22 3.26
CA ASP A 423 -11.38 -1.77 3.78
C ASP A 423 -10.80 -0.96 4.95
N ALA A 424 -10.93 0.36 4.93
CA ALA A 424 -10.28 1.24 5.91
C ALA A 424 -11.13 1.41 7.18
N PHE A 425 -10.47 1.43 8.33
CA PHE A 425 -11.09 1.85 9.58
C PHE A 425 -11.21 3.38 9.61
N ASP A 426 -12.34 3.89 10.07
CA ASP A 426 -12.57 5.31 10.20
C ASP A 426 -13.55 5.60 11.35
N VAL A 427 -13.98 6.85 11.51
CA VAL A 427 -14.91 7.24 12.59
C VAL A 427 -16.37 6.88 12.33
N LYS A 428 -16.73 6.41 11.12
CA LYS A 428 -18.13 6.25 10.67
C LYS A 428 -18.51 4.79 10.38
N TYR A 429 -17.63 4.01 9.78
CA TYR A 429 -17.87 2.67 9.25
C TYR A 429 -17.38 1.56 10.17
N ASN A 430 -16.13 1.62 10.63
CA ASN A 430 -15.59 0.74 11.67
C ASN A 430 -14.45 1.46 12.38
N ASN A 431 -14.62 1.72 13.67
CA ASN A 431 -13.68 2.53 14.43
C ASN A 431 -12.95 1.75 15.53
N VAL A 432 -13.14 0.43 15.61
CA VAL A 432 -12.59 -0.42 16.69
C VAL A 432 -12.02 -1.71 16.11
N PHE A 433 -10.77 -2.01 16.45
CA PHE A 433 -10.08 -3.27 16.21
C PHE A 433 -9.60 -3.84 17.54
N SER A 434 -10.29 -4.84 18.07
CA SER A 434 -10.17 -5.39 19.43
C SER A 434 -9.98 -6.91 19.41
N PRO A 435 -9.70 -7.56 20.57
CA PRO A 435 -9.47 -9.00 20.59
C PRO A 435 -10.68 -9.84 20.16
N VAL A 436 -11.91 -9.31 20.27
CA VAL A 436 -13.15 -10.01 19.90
C VAL A 436 -13.90 -9.36 18.75
N SER A 437 -13.37 -8.28 18.17
CA SER A 437 -13.92 -7.71 16.94
C SER A 437 -13.70 -8.64 15.75
N ASN A 438 -14.29 -8.29 14.60
CA ASN A 438 -13.98 -8.91 13.33
C ASN A 438 -13.56 -7.82 12.31
N PRO A 439 -12.31 -7.78 11.84
CA PRO A 439 -11.22 -8.70 12.18
C PRO A 439 -10.79 -8.56 13.64
N SER A 440 -10.09 -9.56 14.19
CA SER A 440 -9.64 -9.58 15.58
C SER A 440 -8.18 -9.14 15.70
N SER A 441 -7.82 -8.45 16.79
CA SER A 441 -6.43 -8.14 17.17
C SER A 441 -5.67 -9.33 17.75
N GLY A 442 -6.23 -10.54 17.64
CA GLY A 442 -5.58 -11.80 18.00
C GLY A 442 -4.20 -11.93 17.38
N ASN A 443 -3.26 -12.44 18.17
CA ASN A 443 -1.85 -12.50 17.81
C ASN A 443 -1.16 -13.67 18.50
N ASN A 444 -0.01 -14.11 17.95
CA ASN A 444 0.70 -15.27 18.48
C ASN A 444 1.30 -15.01 19.86
N ALA A 445 1.66 -13.77 20.16
CA ALA A 445 2.14 -13.35 21.48
C ALA A 445 1.05 -13.36 22.57
N LYS A 446 -0.24 -13.52 22.20
CA LYS A 446 -1.40 -13.46 23.09
C LYS A 446 -1.47 -12.18 23.94
N ILE A 447 -0.92 -11.08 23.44
CA ILE A 447 -1.00 -9.77 24.09
C ILE A 447 -2.32 -9.14 23.68
N PRO A 448 -3.30 -8.96 24.58
CA PRO A 448 -4.57 -8.35 24.22
C PRO A 448 -4.38 -6.84 24.04
N PHE A 449 -4.88 -6.29 22.95
CA PHE A 449 -4.90 -4.84 22.73
C PHE A 449 -6.07 -4.45 21.84
N THR A 450 -6.47 -3.19 21.95
CA THR A 450 -7.46 -2.57 21.06
C THR A 450 -6.91 -1.31 20.43
N ILE A 451 -7.23 -1.11 19.15
CA ILE A 451 -7.01 0.13 18.42
C ILE A 451 -8.37 0.78 18.18
N GLU A 452 -8.56 1.99 18.69
CA GLU A 452 -9.75 2.81 18.44
C GLU A 452 -9.40 4.03 17.60
N VAL A 453 -10.14 4.24 16.51
CA VAL A 453 -10.16 5.50 15.76
C VAL A 453 -11.09 6.47 16.51
N VAL A 454 -10.50 7.38 17.29
CA VAL A 454 -11.22 8.25 18.23
C VAL A 454 -11.93 9.38 17.50
N LYS A 455 -11.19 10.09 16.61
CA LYS A 455 -11.72 11.19 15.80
C LYS A 455 -10.81 11.48 14.61
N LYS A 456 -11.36 12.18 13.62
CA LYS A 456 -10.63 12.78 12.50
C LYS A 456 -10.57 14.31 12.68
N ILE A 457 -9.42 14.93 12.43
CA ILE A 457 -9.20 16.37 12.46
C ILE A 457 -8.53 16.76 11.14
N GLY A 458 -9.27 17.39 10.23
CA GLY A 458 -8.79 17.58 8.86
C GLY A 458 -8.51 16.23 8.18
N THR A 459 -7.28 16.01 7.73
CA THR A 459 -6.79 14.75 7.16
C THR A 459 -6.21 13.79 8.20
N ASP A 460 -6.03 14.23 9.45
CA ASP A 460 -5.33 13.46 10.47
C ASP A 460 -6.32 12.68 11.34
N TYR A 461 -5.92 11.49 11.78
CA TYR A 461 -6.69 10.71 12.76
C TYR A 461 -6.04 10.72 14.13
N ARG A 462 -6.88 10.81 15.17
CA ARG A 462 -6.51 10.46 16.54
C ARG A 462 -6.83 8.98 16.76
N ILE A 463 -5.81 8.18 17.03
CA ILE A 463 -5.93 6.74 17.29
C ILE A 463 -5.48 6.46 18.72
N LYS A 464 -6.25 5.68 19.48
CA LYS A 464 -5.87 5.23 20.83
C LYS A 464 -5.59 3.74 20.83
N PHE A 465 -4.47 3.37 21.44
CA PHE A 465 -4.17 1.99 21.81
C PHE A 465 -4.56 1.77 23.27
N TYR A 466 -5.27 0.68 23.53
CA TYR A 466 -5.62 0.19 24.86
C TYR A 466 -4.94 -1.17 25.08
N PHE A 467 -4.19 -1.30 26.16
CA PHE A 467 -3.52 -2.54 26.56
C PHE A 467 -3.95 -2.97 27.96
N LYS A 468 -4.04 -2.03 28.92
CA LYS A 468 -4.41 -2.34 30.31
C LYS A 468 -5.85 -2.84 30.42
N HIS A 469 -6.75 -2.11 29.78
CA HIS A 469 -8.16 -2.45 29.69
C HIS A 469 -8.59 -2.41 28.22
N PRO A 470 -8.35 -3.49 27.44
CA PRO A 470 -8.59 -3.50 26.00
C PRO A 470 -10.02 -3.13 25.58
N TYR A 471 -10.99 -3.30 26.46
CA TYR A 471 -12.39 -2.99 26.18
C TYR A 471 -12.86 -1.64 26.73
N GLU A 472 -11.95 -0.83 27.29
CA GLU A 472 -12.31 0.51 27.80
C GLU A 472 -12.70 1.47 26.66
N GLY A 473 -12.37 1.18 25.40
CA GLY A 473 -12.79 1.97 24.24
C GLY A 473 -14.29 1.85 23.92
N LYS A 474 -14.71 2.34 22.76
CA LYS A 474 -16.05 2.02 22.24
C LYS A 474 -16.18 0.51 21.97
N PRO A 475 -17.39 -0.06 22.07
CA PRO A 475 -17.59 -1.46 21.73
C PRO A 475 -17.48 -1.70 20.24
N SER A 476 -17.12 -2.93 19.86
CA SER A 476 -17.05 -3.39 18.48
C SER A 476 -18.41 -3.27 17.78
N LYS A 477 -18.40 -2.83 16.50
CA LYS A 477 -19.63 -2.71 15.71
C LYS A 477 -20.34 -4.07 15.56
N PRO A 478 -21.68 -4.14 15.70
CA PRO A 478 -22.41 -5.35 15.36
C PRO A 478 -22.22 -5.71 13.89
N GLN A 479 -22.08 -7.01 13.60
CA GLN A 479 -21.81 -7.50 12.25
C GLN A 479 -22.84 -8.51 11.79
N TYR A 480 -22.89 -8.69 10.47
CA TYR A 480 -23.72 -9.71 9.82
C TYR A 480 -25.19 -9.60 10.20
N LEU A 481 -25.65 -8.35 10.30
CA LEU A 481 -27.06 -8.04 10.40
C LEU A 481 -27.76 -8.56 9.15
N ARG A 482 -28.84 -9.29 9.38
CA ARG A 482 -29.73 -9.81 8.36
C ARG A 482 -31.14 -9.80 8.89
N VAL A 483 -32.09 -9.77 7.97
CA VAL A 483 -33.52 -9.76 8.29
C VAL A 483 -34.24 -10.89 7.56
N LYS A 484 -35.28 -11.41 8.21
CA LYS A 484 -36.30 -12.28 7.61
C LYS A 484 -37.65 -11.69 7.97
N ILE A 485 -38.61 -11.78 7.06
CA ILE A 485 -39.99 -11.37 7.36
C ILE A 485 -40.69 -12.59 7.91
N ASN A 486 -41.29 -12.45 9.10
CA ASN A 486 -42.04 -13.54 9.70
C ASN A 486 -43.45 -13.66 9.06
N THR A 487 -44.21 -14.67 9.46
CA THR A 487 -45.56 -14.94 8.94
C THR A 487 -46.57 -13.84 9.20
N SER A 488 -46.31 -12.94 10.16
CA SER A 488 -47.16 -11.81 10.52
C SER A 488 -46.67 -10.48 9.95
N GLU A 489 -45.80 -10.51 8.92
CA GLU A 489 -45.17 -9.33 8.29
C GLU A 489 -44.29 -8.47 9.23
N HIS A 490 -43.86 -9.02 10.35
CA HIS A 490 -42.93 -8.38 11.27
C HIS A 490 -41.49 -8.78 10.94
N PRO A 491 -40.56 -7.81 10.80
CA PRO A 491 -39.15 -8.09 10.59
C PRO A 491 -38.49 -8.79 11.78
N LYS A 492 -37.88 -9.97 11.54
CA LYS A 492 -36.97 -10.64 12.47
C LYS A 492 -35.53 -10.34 12.07
N LEU A 493 -34.84 -9.56 12.90
CA LEU A 493 -33.43 -9.21 12.74
C LEU A 493 -32.56 -10.26 13.43
N THR A 494 -31.42 -10.58 12.82
CA THR A 494 -30.40 -11.47 13.38
C THR A 494 -29.02 -10.88 13.10
N TRP A 495 -28.10 -10.89 14.08
CA TRP A 495 -26.72 -10.43 13.92
C TRP A 495 -25.76 -11.28 14.75
N SER A 496 -24.46 -11.20 14.47
CA SER A 496 -23.42 -11.89 15.24
C SER A 496 -23.26 -11.28 16.63
N VAL A 497 -23.13 -12.13 17.65
CA VAL A 497 -22.94 -11.68 19.04
C VAL A 497 -21.63 -10.92 19.18
N ASN A 498 -21.68 -9.74 19.82
CA ASN A 498 -20.48 -9.05 20.31
C ASN A 498 -20.11 -9.70 21.65
N LYS A 499 -18.91 -10.26 21.72
CA LYS A 499 -18.42 -11.04 22.87
C LYS A 499 -17.59 -10.23 23.87
N GLU A 500 -17.59 -8.91 23.76
CA GLU A 500 -16.89 -8.03 24.71
C GLU A 500 -17.39 -8.28 26.14
N PRO A 501 -16.49 -8.36 27.14
CA PRO A 501 -16.85 -8.68 28.51
C PRO A 501 -17.76 -7.63 29.15
N ASP A 502 -17.65 -6.39 28.71
CA ASP A 502 -18.35 -5.21 29.21
C ASP A 502 -19.50 -4.73 28.32
N LEU A 503 -19.91 -5.51 27.30
CA LEU A 503 -21.14 -5.23 26.56
C LEU A 503 -22.35 -5.20 27.49
N LEU A 504 -23.23 -4.19 27.32
CA LEU A 504 -24.43 -3.98 28.14
C LEU A 504 -25.73 -4.23 27.36
N TYR A 505 -25.91 -3.62 26.18
CA TYR A 505 -27.10 -3.83 25.36
C TYR A 505 -26.88 -3.42 23.90
N TYR A 506 -27.84 -3.75 23.04
CA TYR A 506 -27.90 -3.24 21.65
C TYR A 506 -28.98 -2.19 21.48
N LYS A 507 -28.73 -1.20 20.64
CA LYS A 507 -29.73 -0.26 20.12
C LYS A 507 -30.11 -0.67 18.71
N ILE A 508 -31.41 -0.71 18.42
CA ILE A 508 -31.95 -1.06 17.11
C ILE A 508 -32.58 0.18 16.49
N TYR A 509 -32.21 0.46 15.25
CA TYR A 509 -32.66 1.62 14.51
C TYR A 509 -33.46 1.24 13.29
N LEU A 510 -34.44 2.07 12.96
CA LEU A 510 -35.26 1.97 11.76
C LEU A 510 -35.30 3.30 11.01
N GLY A 511 -35.12 3.24 9.70
CA GLY A 511 -35.41 4.34 8.78
C GLY A 511 -36.40 3.90 7.71
N THR A 512 -37.18 4.83 7.16
CA THR A 512 -38.08 4.60 6.04
C THR A 512 -37.80 5.58 4.91
N GLY A 513 -38.02 5.15 3.66
CA GLY A 513 -37.89 6.02 2.50
C GLY A 513 -37.43 5.31 1.23
N LYS A 514 -37.15 6.07 0.17
CA LYS A 514 -36.67 5.53 -1.12
C LYS A 514 -35.19 5.14 -1.08
N LYS A 515 -34.39 5.89 -0.33
CA LYS A 515 -32.92 5.75 -0.23
C LYS A 515 -32.53 5.67 1.24
N TYR A 516 -31.47 4.93 1.51
CA TYR A 516 -30.87 4.89 2.83
C TYR A 516 -30.38 6.29 3.22
N ASN A 517 -30.67 6.71 4.45
CA ASN A 517 -30.14 7.94 5.02
C ASN A 517 -29.84 7.68 6.50
N PRO A 518 -28.55 7.58 6.90
CA PRO A 518 -28.18 7.24 8.27
C PRO A 518 -28.67 8.28 9.29
N VAL A 519 -28.83 9.54 8.89
CA VAL A 519 -29.32 10.62 9.77
C VAL A 519 -30.81 10.48 10.08
N LYS A 520 -31.56 9.74 9.25
CA LYS A 520 -33.01 9.51 9.42
C LYS A 520 -33.33 8.22 10.18
N LEU A 521 -32.31 7.50 10.66
CA LEU A 521 -32.50 6.32 11.48
C LEU A 521 -33.01 6.74 12.87
N LYS A 522 -34.17 6.20 13.26
CA LYS A 522 -34.77 6.42 14.59
C LYS A 522 -34.51 5.20 15.47
N LEU A 523 -34.15 5.44 16.72
CA LEU A 523 -34.09 4.38 17.72
C LEU A 523 -35.50 3.83 17.96
N ILE A 524 -35.68 2.52 17.80
CA ILE A 524 -36.97 1.85 18.03
C ILE A 524 -36.93 0.88 19.21
N ASN A 525 -35.75 0.40 19.59
CA ASN A 525 -35.63 -0.48 20.75
C ASN A 525 -34.21 -0.51 21.35
N LYS A 526 -34.13 -0.90 22.63
CA LYS A 526 -32.92 -1.34 23.33
C LYS A 526 -33.10 -2.77 23.79
N THR A 527 -32.12 -3.63 23.56
CA THR A 527 -32.23 -5.05 23.92
C THR A 527 -31.02 -5.56 24.68
N ASN A 528 -31.29 -6.18 25.84
CA ASN A 528 -30.30 -6.73 26.76
C ASN A 528 -29.98 -8.20 26.46
N TYR A 529 -30.22 -8.70 25.24
CA TYR A 529 -29.88 -10.08 24.87
C TYR A 529 -28.34 -10.25 24.80
N LEU A 530 -27.73 -10.59 25.93
CA LEU A 530 -26.28 -10.79 26.10
C LEU A 530 -25.89 -12.26 26.21
N ASP A 531 -26.58 -13.18 25.54
CA ASP A 531 -26.20 -14.60 25.58
C ASP A 531 -24.88 -14.83 24.83
N LYS A 532 -23.76 -14.69 25.55
CA LYS A 532 -22.39 -14.76 25.03
C LYS A 532 -22.01 -16.16 24.53
N ASN A 533 -22.80 -17.18 24.89
CA ASN A 533 -22.57 -18.55 24.46
C ASN A 533 -23.12 -18.80 23.04
N LYS A 534 -24.00 -17.93 22.54
CA LYS A 534 -24.47 -18.00 21.16
C LYS A 534 -23.49 -17.36 20.18
N SER A 535 -23.54 -17.84 18.95
CA SER A 535 -22.87 -17.19 17.81
C SER A 535 -23.67 -15.99 17.31
N GLU A 536 -24.99 -15.99 17.51
CA GLU A 536 -25.91 -14.99 16.96
C GLU A 536 -27.07 -14.69 17.91
N ILE A 537 -27.57 -13.46 17.84
CA ILE A 537 -28.76 -12.98 18.55
C ILE A 537 -29.83 -12.62 17.54
N SER A 538 -31.10 -12.82 17.90
CA SER A 538 -32.23 -12.38 17.09
C SER A 538 -33.23 -11.58 17.89
N TRP A 539 -33.89 -10.62 17.22
CA TRP A 539 -34.96 -9.81 17.77
C TRP A 539 -36.06 -9.60 16.72
N ILE A 540 -37.32 -9.53 17.15
CA ILE A 540 -38.48 -9.33 16.26
C ILE A 540 -39.03 -7.93 16.49
N ASP A 541 -39.17 -7.16 15.42
CA ASP A 541 -39.84 -5.86 15.43
C ASP A 541 -41.36 -6.03 15.42
N LEU A 542 -41.94 -6.17 16.61
CA LEU A 542 -43.39 -6.23 16.81
C LEU A 542 -44.07 -4.86 16.65
N THR A 543 -43.31 -3.77 16.60
CA THR A 543 -43.85 -2.40 16.52
C THR A 543 -44.07 -1.94 15.08
N THR A 544 -43.25 -2.42 14.15
CA THR A 544 -43.35 -2.07 12.74
C THR A 544 -44.09 -3.16 11.97
N LYS A 545 -45.32 -2.84 11.54
CA LYS A 545 -46.01 -3.62 10.51
C LYS A 545 -45.61 -3.10 9.14
N LEU A 546 -45.06 -3.96 8.29
CA LEU A 546 -44.63 -3.57 6.96
C LEU A 546 -45.84 -3.12 6.12
N SER A 547 -45.76 -1.92 5.57
CA SER A 547 -46.77 -1.33 4.67
C SER A 547 -46.17 -0.97 3.31
N PRO A 548 -46.78 -1.36 2.17
CA PRO A 548 -46.34 -0.99 0.82
C PRO A 548 -46.26 0.52 0.57
N LYS A 549 -46.95 1.34 1.39
CA LYS A 549 -46.87 2.82 1.33
C LYS A 549 -45.45 3.32 1.59
N ASN A 550 -44.72 2.66 2.48
CA ASN A 550 -43.32 2.95 2.76
C ASN A 550 -42.45 2.16 1.78
N LYS A 551 -41.91 2.86 0.76
CA LYS A 551 -41.16 2.24 -0.35
C LYS A 551 -40.04 1.31 0.11
N SER A 552 -39.34 1.64 1.20
CA SER A 552 -38.35 0.77 1.81
C SER A 552 -38.20 1.05 3.31
N TYR A 553 -37.76 0.03 4.04
CA TYR A 553 -37.36 0.05 5.44
C TYR A 553 -35.86 -0.28 5.52
N PHE A 554 -35.16 0.39 6.43
CA PHE A 554 -33.73 0.22 6.66
C PHE A 554 -33.49 -0.04 8.13
N TYR A 555 -32.90 -1.19 8.47
CA TYR A 555 -32.56 -1.54 9.83
C TYR A 555 -31.05 -1.49 10.04
N ALA A 556 -30.64 -1.02 11.23
CA ALA A 556 -29.26 -1.04 11.68
C ALA A 556 -29.20 -1.29 13.20
N VAL A 557 -28.06 -1.80 13.68
CA VAL A 557 -27.86 -2.11 15.10
C VAL A 557 -26.55 -1.49 15.58
N SER A 558 -26.50 -0.94 16.79
CA SER A 558 -25.25 -0.56 17.48
C SER A 558 -25.14 -1.24 18.84
N ALA A 559 -23.92 -1.48 19.30
CA ALA A 559 -23.62 -1.98 20.64
C ALA A 559 -23.41 -0.82 21.62
N VAL A 560 -23.76 -1.03 22.89
CA VAL A 560 -23.49 -0.13 24.02
C VAL A 560 -22.83 -0.92 25.14
N ASP A 561 -21.72 -0.41 25.66
CA ASP A 561 -20.99 -1.02 26.78
C ASP A 561 -21.48 -0.53 28.16
N LYS A 562 -20.92 -1.10 29.23
CA LYS A 562 -21.18 -0.73 30.62
C LYS A 562 -20.67 0.67 30.99
N GLY A 563 -19.74 1.23 30.22
CA GLY A 563 -19.29 2.62 30.31
C GLY A 563 -20.21 3.62 29.59
N GLY A 564 -21.29 3.13 28.95
CA GLY A 564 -22.23 3.94 28.19
C GLY A 564 -21.74 4.38 26.81
N LYS A 565 -20.59 3.88 26.34
CA LYS A 565 -20.07 4.21 25.01
C LYS A 565 -20.77 3.35 23.96
N GLN A 566 -20.95 3.92 22.77
CA GLN A 566 -21.69 3.31 21.69
C GLN A 566 -20.78 3.05 20.49
N SER A 567 -20.91 1.87 19.88
CA SER A 567 -20.25 1.53 18.62
C SER A 567 -20.81 2.38 17.46
N VAL A 568 -20.10 2.40 16.33
CA VAL A 568 -20.74 2.71 15.05
C VAL A 568 -21.84 1.69 14.75
N ILE A 569 -22.80 2.07 13.90
CA ILE A 569 -23.89 1.17 13.49
C ILE A 569 -23.37 0.05 12.58
N SER A 570 -24.06 -1.08 12.57
CA SER A 570 -23.83 -2.18 11.64
C SER A 570 -24.06 -1.76 10.19
N ASN A 571 -23.59 -2.58 9.25
CA ASN A 571 -24.06 -2.48 7.87
C ASN A 571 -25.59 -2.61 7.85
N PRO A 572 -26.30 -1.66 7.21
CA PRO A 572 -27.75 -1.66 7.23
C PRO A 572 -28.31 -2.74 6.32
N VAL A 573 -29.51 -3.22 6.63
CA VAL A 573 -30.28 -4.13 5.76
C VAL A 573 -31.50 -3.41 5.23
N LYS A 574 -31.91 -3.76 4.00
CA LYS A 574 -33.03 -3.11 3.33
C LYS A 574 -34.18 -4.10 3.11
N ILE A 575 -35.39 -3.66 3.43
CA ILE A 575 -36.63 -4.34 3.05
C ILE A 575 -37.39 -3.41 2.10
N TYR A 576 -37.90 -3.91 0.99
CA TYR A 576 -38.66 -3.09 0.04
C TYR A 576 -39.77 -3.86 -0.66
N TRP A 577 -40.77 -3.13 -1.13
CA TRP A 577 -41.91 -3.70 -1.84
C TRP A 577 -41.67 -3.72 -3.36
N LYS A 578 -41.88 -4.88 -3.99
CA LYS A 578 -41.88 -5.06 -5.46
C LYS A 578 -42.97 -6.05 -5.87
N GLY A 579 -44.21 -5.81 -5.45
CA GLY A 579 -45.34 -6.76 -5.59
C GLY A 579 -45.33 -7.90 -4.57
N LYS A 580 -44.20 -8.09 -3.89
CA LYS A 580 -44.02 -8.82 -2.64
C LYS A 580 -42.90 -8.16 -1.85
N TRP A 581 -42.79 -8.47 -0.57
CA TRP A 581 -41.65 -8.02 0.22
C TRP A 581 -40.35 -8.69 -0.24
N VAL A 582 -39.32 -7.88 -0.44
CA VAL A 582 -37.97 -8.31 -0.80
C VAL A 582 -37.02 -7.87 0.29
N VAL A 583 -36.15 -8.79 0.71
CA VAL A 583 -35.07 -8.52 1.66
C VAL A 583 -33.75 -8.46 0.91
N ASP A 584 -33.01 -7.39 1.14
CA ASP A 584 -31.63 -7.22 0.72
C ASP A 584 -30.71 -7.16 1.96
N ASN A 585 -30.14 -8.32 2.29
CA ASN A 585 -29.17 -8.50 3.38
C ASN A 585 -27.73 -8.17 2.96
N ALA A 586 -27.50 -7.90 1.67
CA ALA A 586 -26.21 -7.50 1.12
C ALA A 586 -26.23 -6.03 0.68
N PHE A 587 -27.12 -5.24 1.29
CA PHE A 587 -27.27 -3.83 0.96
C PHE A 587 -25.99 -3.07 1.33
N GLU A 588 -25.29 -2.60 0.30
CA GLU A 588 -24.08 -1.79 0.44
C GLU A 588 -24.43 -0.31 0.47
N MET A 589 -23.80 0.43 1.38
CA MET A 589 -23.84 1.89 1.40
C MET A 589 -23.02 2.40 0.21
N LYS A 590 -23.70 2.72 -0.90
CA LYS A 590 -23.09 3.41 -2.03
C LYS A 590 -23.10 4.92 -1.83
#